data_AF-A0A497HZT8-F1
#
_entry.id   AF-A0A497HZT8-F1
#
_cell.length_a   1.000
_cell.length_b   1.000
_cell.length_c   1.000
_cell.angle_alpha   90.00
_cell.angle_beta   90.00
_cell.angle_gamma   90.00
#
_symmetry.space_group_name_H-M   'P 1'
#
loop_
_entity.id
_entity.type
_entity.pdbx_description
1 polymer ?
#
loop_
_entity_poly.entity_id
_entity_poly.type
_entity_poly.pdbx_seq_one_letter_code
_entity_poly.pdbx_strand_id
1 'polypeptide(L)'
;MRKFSMRERSFLTILIGVSILVGCIGTSSEKNMTEVEEYPGVYLTNDMSTLPLSTSGYDIYLIGEYHGQEEVHLLFIEYLKILHEKIGLRDVILEANQHAKEEANAYVLGESEEFPEDLWNRPDRFDVLEKIRDVNEELPNREKIRVH
;
A
#
# COMPACT_ATOMS: atom_id res chain seq x y z
N MET A 1 -65.54 16.68 22.85
CA MET A 1 -65.33 18.08 23.33
C MET A 1 -64.37 18.77 22.35
N ARG A 2 -64.88 19.64 21.47
CA ARG A 2 -64.83 21.12 21.54
C ARG A 2 -63.42 21.73 21.55
N LYS A 3 -63.16 22.46 20.46
CA LYS A 3 -62.14 23.49 20.20
C LYS A 3 -62.03 24.55 21.32
N PHE A 4 -60.98 25.37 21.14
CA PHE A 4 -60.70 26.75 21.58
C PHE A 4 -59.55 26.84 22.59
N SER A 5 -58.62 27.80 22.57
CA SER A 5 -58.14 28.84 21.63
C SER A 5 -57.27 29.77 22.48
N MET A 6 -56.18 30.30 21.90
CA MET A 6 -55.42 31.52 22.23
C MET A 6 -55.61 32.16 23.61
N ARG A 7 -54.48 32.39 24.31
CA ARG A 7 -54.18 33.74 24.83
C ARG A 7 -52.69 33.95 25.11
N GLU A 8 -52.12 34.77 24.23
CA GLU A 8 -51.08 35.78 24.43
C GLU A 8 -50.41 35.87 25.81
N ARG A 9 -49.08 35.92 25.80
CA ARG A 9 -48.27 36.88 26.57
C ARG A 9 -46.85 36.94 25.99
N SER A 10 -46.64 37.94 25.14
CA SER A 10 -45.32 38.41 24.74
C SER A 10 -44.73 39.25 25.87
N PHE A 11 -43.64 38.79 26.48
CA PHE A 11 -42.67 39.62 27.23
C PHE A 11 -41.32 38.86 27.14
N LEU A 12 -40.45 39.30 26.22
CA LEU A 12 -39.31 40.18 26.48
C LEU A 12 -38.10 39.41 27.04
N THR A 13 -37.16 39.17 26.11
CA THR A 13 -35.70 39.23 26.28
C THR A 13 -35.04 38.32 27.30
N ILE A 14 -34.19 37.42 26.78
CA ILE A 14 -32.75 37.39 27.10
C ILE A 14 -32.07 36.59 25.98
N LEU A 15 -31.32 37.31 25.15
CA LEU A 15 -30.43 36.77 24.13
C LEU A 15 -29.18 36.28 24.87
N ILE A 16 -29.06 34.97 25.11
CA ILE A 16 -27.80 34.37 25.58
C ILE A 16 -27.21 33.64 24.39
N GLY A 17 -26.22 34.27 23.79
CA GLY A 17 -25.26 33.57 22.95
C GLY A 17 -24.44 32.63 23.82
N VAL A 18 -24.44 31.34 23.46
CA VAL A 18 -23.36 30.41 23.81
C VAL A 18 -23.08 29.57 22.57
N SER A 19 -21.97 29.95 21.94
CA SER A 19 -20.94 29.08 21.38
C SER A 19 -21.37 28.07 20.33
N ILE A 20 -21.04 28.41 19.10
CA ILE A 20 -20.79 27.50 17.99
C ILE A 20 -19.90 26.35 18.49
N LEU A 21 -20.50 25.20 18.78
CA LEU A 21 -19.81 23.91 18.86
C LEU A 21 -19.53 23.46 17.42
N VAL A 22 -18.59 24.15 16.76
CA VAL A 22 -17.79 23.54 15.69
C VAL A 22 -16.69 22.79 16.42
N GLY A 23 -16.99 21.54 16.76
CA GLY A 23 -16.09 20.69 17.50
C GLY A 23 -16.62 19.27 17.54
N CYS A 24 -15.95 18.40 16.78
CA CYS A 24 -16.04 16.93 16.85
C CYS A 24 -17.17 16.24 16.06
N ILE A 25 -17.62 16.81 14.95
CA ILE A 25 -17.83 15.98 13.76
C ILE A 25 -16.58 16.17 12.93
N GLY A 26 -15.53 15.41 13.28
CA GLY A 26 -14.46 15.16 12.34
C GLY A 26 -15.08 14.39 11.20
N THR A 27 -15.63 15.09 10.21
CA THR A 27 -15.57 14.61 8.85
C THR A 27 -14.10 14.29 8.66
N SER A 28 -13.74 13.01 8.63
CA SER A 28 -12.50 12.59 8.02
C SER A 28 -12.60 13.09 6.59
N SER A 29 -12.18 14.34 6.40
CA SER A 29 -11.70 14.80 5.12
C SER A 29 -10.67 13.74 4.79
N GLU A 30 -10.97 12.87 3.84
CA GLU A 30 -10.00 12.37 2.90
C GLU A 30 -9.29 13.62 2.37
N LYS A 31 -8.34 14.15 3.15
CA LYS A 31 -7.35 15.04 2.61
C LYS A 31 -6.61 14.11 1.67
N ASN A 32 -6.87 14.27 0.37
CA ASN A 32 -5.98 13.80 -0.68
C ASN A 32 -4.60 14.29 -0.28
N MET A 33 -3.86 13.41 0.40
CA MET A 33 -2.55 13.72 0.94
C MET A 33 -1.61 13.60 -0.25
N THR A 34 -1.49 14.70 -0.98
CA THR A 34 -0.39 14.93 -1.91
C THR A 34 0.91 14.80 -1.13
N GLU A 35 1.84 14.00 -1.67
CA GLU A 35 3.21 13.77 -1.18
C GLU A 35 3.76 14.90 -0.29
N VAL A 36 4.15 14.56 0.93
CA VAL A 36 4.88 15.46 1.83
C VAL A 36 6.20 14.81 2.21
N GLU A 37 7.32 15.45 1.87
CA GLU A 37 8.63 15.12 2.44
C GLU A 37 8.68 15.68 3.87
N GLU A 38 8.63 14.80 4.87
CA GLU A 38 8.64 15.20 6.29
C GLU A 38 10.08 15.47 6.78
N TYR A 39 11.02 14.66 6.30
CA TYR A 39 12.45 14.78 6.50
C TYR A 39 13.18 14.43 5.20
N PRO A 40 14.44 14.84 5.00
CA PRO A 40 15.20 14.46 3.81
C PRO A 40 15.15 12.94 3.55
N GLY A 41 14.50 12.54 2.45
CA GLY A 41 14.32 11.14 2.06
C GLY A 41 13.22 10.37 2.79
N VAL A 42 12.37 11.03 3.59
CA VAL A 42 11.21 10.44 4.28
C VAL A 42 9.94 11.06 3.73
N TYR A 43 9.14 10.24 3.05
CA TYR A 43 7.95 10.66 2.35
C TYR A 43 6.69 10.08 3.01
N LEU A 44 5.67 10.92 3.14
CA LEU A 44 4.32 10.52 3.54
C LEU A 44 3.39 10.69 2.34
N THR A 45 2.71 9.60 1.96
CA THR A 45 1.71 9.64 0.90
C THR A 45 0.64 8.58 1.11
N ASN A 46 -0.56 8.86 0.60
CA ASN A 46 -1.62 7.85 0.43
C ASN A 46 -1.68 7.33 -1.02
N ASP A 47 -0.82 7.84 -1.91
CA ASP A 47 -0.74 7.49 -3.31
C ASP A 47 0.71 7.16 -3.69
N MET A 48 0.98 5.87 -3.87
CA MET A 48 2.29 5.33 -4.24
C MET A 48 2.89 5.97 -5.48
N SER A 49 2.06 6.39 -6.45
CA SER A 49 2.53 6.98 -7.70
C SER A 49 3.21 8.34 -7.51
N THR A 50 3.02 8.95 -6.35
CA THR A 50 3.63 10.23 -5.97
C THR A 50 4.98 10.06 -5.30
N LEU A 51 5.39 8.85 -4.90
CA LEU A 51 6.72 8.67 -4.34
C LEU A 51 7.79 8.95 -5.41
N PRO A 52 8.90 9.65 -5.06
CA PRO A 52 9.95 9.99 -6.01
C PRO A 52 10.91 8.80 -6.24
N LEU A 53 10.35 7.64 -6.60
CA LEU A 53 11.09 6.42 -6.85
C LEU A 53 11.78 6.51 -8.23
N SER A 54 13.10 6.40 -8.24
CA SER A 54 13.87 6.51 -9.48
C SER A 54 13.71 5.24 -10.32
N THR A 55 13.35 5.37 -11.59
CA THR A 55 13.18 4.22 -12.50
C THR A 55 14.27 4.16 -13.59
N SER A 56 15.27 5.03 -13.51
CA SER A 56 16.36 5.11 -14.48
C SER A 56 17.68 5.51 -13.83
N GLY A 57 18.78 5.32 -14.56
CA GLY A 57 20.12 5.70 -14.13
C GLY A 57 20.82 4.68 -13.23
N TYR A 58 20.19 3.54 -12.95
CA TYR A 58 20.74 2.47 -12.13
C TYR A 58 20.60 1.12 -12.81
N ASP A 59 21.64 0.28 -12.65
CA ASP A 59 21.62 -1.12 -13.06
C ASP A 59 20.97 -2.02 -11.99
N ILE A 60 21.00 -1.60 -10.73
CA ILE A 60 20.50 -2.35 -9.57
C ILE A 60 19.67 -1.40 -8.68
N TYR A 61 18.49 -1.85 -8.29
CA TYR A 61 17.60 -1.19 -7.34
C TYR A 61 17.55 -2.01 -6.06
N LEU A 62 17.99 -1.41 -4.94
CA LEU A 62 17.97 -2.05 -3.64
C LEU A 62 16.81 -1.50 -2.81
N ILE A 63 15.99 -2.41 -2.27
CA ILE A 63 14.85 -2.07 -1.42
C ILE A 63 15.08 -2.80 -0.10
N GLY A 64 15.20 -2.02 0.98
CA GLY A 64 15.22 -2.55 2.33
C GLY A 64 13.82 -2.58 2.90
N GLU A 65 13.49 -3.62 3.65
CA GLU A 65 12.21 -3.74 4.33
C GLU A 65 12.38 -3.83 5.85
N TYR A 66 11.32 -3.45 6.55
CA TYR A 66 11.12 -3.86 7.93
C TYR A 66 10.24 -5.10 7.93
N HIS A 67 10.81 -6.24 8.31
CA HIS A 67 10.14 -7.54 8.24
C HIS A 67 8.83 -7.58 9.05
N GLY A 68 7.85 -8.33 8.54
CA GLY A 68 6.55 -8.53 9.20
C GLY A 68 5.60 -7.34 9.08
N GLN A 69 5.76 -6.48 8.07
CA GLN A 69 4.83 -5.39 7.74
C GLN A 69 4.31 -5.58 6.32
N GLU A 70 3.04 -5.92 6.18
CA GLU A 70 2.38 -6.22 4.90
C GLU A 70 2.44 -5.02 3.94
N GLU A 71 2.29 -3.81 4.46
CA GLU A 71 2.30 -2.58 3.68
C GLU A 71 3.64 -2.35 2.96
N VAL A 72 4.74 -2.82 3.55
CA VAL A 72 6.07 -2.72 2.94
C VAL A 72 6.20 -3.68 1.75
N HIS A 73 5.58 -4.86 1.82
CA HIS A 73 5.55 -5.81 0.71
C HIS A 73 4.70 -5.31 -0.45
N LEU A 74 3.56 -4.68 -0.16
CA LEU A 74 2.73 -4.03 -1.18
C LEU A 74 3.50 -2.93 -1.90
N LEU A 75 4.26 -2.12 -1.15
CA LEU A 75 5.14 -1.10 -1.73
C LEU A 75 6.20 -1.70 -2.66
N PHE A 76 6.84 -2.80 -2.25
CA PHE A 76 7.79 -3.54 -3.09
C PHE A 76 7.15 -4.00 -4.40
N ILE A 77 5.96 -4.61 -4.34
CA ILE A 77 5.28 -5.16 -5.53
C ILE A 77 4.83 -4.06 -6.48
N GLU A 78 4.27 -2.96 -5.98
CA GLU A 78 3.89 -1.82 -6.82
C GLU A 78 5.11 -1.21 -7.51
N TYR A 79 6.21 -1.06 -6.79
CA TYR A 79 7.43 -0.55 -7.40
C TYR A 79 8.05 -1.52 -8.42
N LEU A 80 7.99 -2.83 -8.16
CA LEU A 80 8.39 -3.87 -9.12
C LEU A 80 7.59 -3.77 -10.42
N LYS A 81 6.26 -3.58 -10.35
CA LYS A 81 5.41 -3.37 -11.54
C LYS A 81 5.86 -2.13 -12.32
N ILE A 82 6.15 -1.03 -11.62
CA ILE A 82 6.66 0.20 -12.25
C ILE A 82 8.01 -0.05 -12.96
N LEU A 83 8.95 -0.73 -12.30
CA LEU A 83 10.25 -1.05 -12.89
C LEU A 83 10.12 -1.99 -14.09
N HIS A 84 9.23 -2.98 -14.01
CA HIS A 84 8.91 -3.84 -15.15
C HIS A 84 8.35 -3.04 -16.34
N GLU A 85 7.35 -2.19 -16.12
CA GLU A 85 6.72 -1.39 -17.17
C GLU A 85 7.73 -0.40 -17.81
N LYS A 86 8.53 0.28 -17.00
CA LYS A 86 9.40 1.38 -17.47
C LYS A 86 10.69 0.90 -18.12
N ILE A 87 11.31 -0.13 -17.56
CA ILE A 87 12.66 -0.57 -17.97
C ILE A 87 12.75 -2.07 -18.27
N GLY A 88 11.65 -2.81 -18.18
CA GLY A 88 11.63 -4.24 -18.47
C GLY A 88 12.39 -5.09 -17.44
N LEU A 89 12.46 -4.62 -16.18
CA LEU A 89 13.09 -5.36 -15.10
C LEU A 89 12.37 -6.70 -14.90
N ARG A 90 13.13 -7.80 -14.89
CA ARG A 90 12.61 -9.16 -14.82
C ARG A 90 13.34 -10.05 -13.83
N ASP A 91 14.38 -9.55 -13.18
CA ASP A 91 15.21 -10.31 -12.25
C ASP A 91 15.15 -9.66 -10.88
N VAL A 92 14.63 -10.40 -9.90
CA VAL A 92 14.50 -9.98 -8.50
C VAL A 92 15.44 -10.85 -7.67
N ILE A 93 16.32 -10.23 -6.89
CA ILE A 93 17.19 -10.96 -5.94
C ILE A 93 16.57 -10.83 -4.55
N LEU A 94 16.34 -11.95 -3.88
CA LEU A 94 15.73 -11.98 -2.54
C LEU A 94 16.79 -12.27 -1.47
N GLU A 95 16.67 -11.61 -0.31
CA GLU A 95 17.47 -11.93 0.87
C GLU A 95 16.96 -13.25 1.51
N ALA A 96 17.26 -14.37 0.84
CA ALA A 96 16.73 -15.69 1.15
C ALA A 96 17.75 -16.82 0.93
N ASN A 97 17.40 -18.04 1.35
CA ASN A 97 18.24 -19.22 1.14
C ASN A 97 18.29 -19.60 -0.35
N GLN A 98 19.47 -19.46 -0.94
CA GLN A 98 19.71 -19.66 -2.38
C GLN A 98 19.50 -21.12 -2.85
N HIS A 99 19.48 -22.10 -1.93
CA HIS A 99 19.24 -23.50 -2.30
C HIS A 99 17.84 -23.75 -2.84
N ALA A 100 16.85 -22.96 -2.42
CA ALA A 100 15.44 -23.12 -2.83
C ALA A 100 15.08 -22.31 -4.09
N LYS A 101 16.09 -21.85 -4.85
CA LYS A 101 15.89 -20.96 -5.99
C LYS A 101 15.09 -21.61 -7.12
N GLU A 102 15.34 -22.89 -7.40
CA GLU A 102 14.66 -23.59 -8.48
C GLU A 102 13.18 -23.77 -8.16
N GLU A 103 12.88 -24.15 -6.93
CA GLU A 103 11.53 -24.29 -6.38
C GLU A 103 10.82 -22.95 -6.35
N ALA A 104 11.50 -21.88 -5.91
CA ALA A 104 10.94 -20.53 -5.92
C ALA A 104 10.62 -20.05 -7.33
N ASN A 105 11.47 -20.30 -8.32
CA ASN A 105 11.17 -19.97 -9.71
C ASN A 105 10.01 -20.80 -10.25
N ALA A 106 9.99 -22.11 -9.98
CA ALA A 106 8.89 -22.97 -10.42
C ALA A 106 7.55 -22.47 -9.86
N TYR A 107 7.54 -22.06 -8.58
CA TYR A 107 6.36 -21.47 -7.96
C TYR A 107 5.95 -20.13 -8.60
N VAL A 108 6.83 -19.12 -8.67
CA VAL A 108 6.46 -17.79 -9.20
C VAL A 108 6.14 -17.79 -10.69
N LEU A 109 6.64 -18.77 -11.45
CA LEU A 109 6.35 -18.90 -12.88
C LEU A 109 5.03 -19.67 -13.14
N GLY A 110 4.41 -20.24 -12.10
CA GLY A 110 3.21 -21.08 -12.19
C GLY A 110 3.49 -22.49 -12.72
N GLU A 111 4.73 -22.96 -12.62
CA GLU A 111 5.17 -24.31 -13.00
C GLU A 111 4.96 -25.32 -11.84
N SER A 112 4.83 -24.81 -10.61
CA SER A 112 4.52 -25.57 -9.40
C SER A 112 3.50 -24.82 -8.53
N GLU A 113 2.64 -25.58 -7.85
CA GLU A 113 1.76 -25.08 -6.78
C GLU A 113 2.39 -25.21 -5.40
N GLU A 114 3.51 -25.94 -5.29
CA GLU A 114 4.20 -26.17 -4.03
C GLU A 114 5.00 -24.94 -3.64
N PHE A 115 4.72 -24.44 -2.44
CA PHE A 115 5.42 -23.32 -1.86
C PHE A 115 6.82 -23.75 -1.36
N PRO A 116 7.92 -23.01 -1.67
CA PRO A 116 9.27 -23.39 -1.23
C PRO A 116 9.49 -23.10 0.26
N GLU A 117 9.12 -24.04 1.13
CA GLU A 117 9.20 -23.86 2.60
C GLU A 117 10.62 -23.57 3.13
N ASP A 118 11.66 -24.06 2.45
CA ASP A 118 13.06 -23.88 2.84
C ASP A 118 13.66 -22.51 2.45
N LEU A 119 12.88 -21.66 1.77
CA LEU A 119 13.35 -20.35 1.29
C LEU A 119 13.61 -19.38 2.44
N TRP A 120 12.72 -19.37 3.44
CA TRP A 120 12.86 -18.58 4.66
C TRP A 120 12.76 -19.48 5.90
N ASN A 121 13.77 -19.42 6.75
CA ASN A 121 13.73 -20.05 8.08
C ASN A 121 12.84 -19.26 9.06
N ARG A 122 11.66 -18.78 8.62
CA ARG A 122 10.80 -17.91 9.43
C ARG A 122 9.31 -18.22 9.25
N PRO A 123 8.51 -18.07 10.31
CA PRO A 123 7.07 -18.40 10.31
C PRO A 123 6.16 -17.29 9.76
N ASP A 124 6.68 -16.09 9.48
CA ASP A 124 5.94 -14.96 8.93
C ASP A 124 5.73 -15.11 7.42
N ARG A 125 4.55 -15.64 7.07
CA ARG A 125 4.12 -15.95 5.69
C ARG A 125 3.51 -14.74 4.96
N PHE A 126 4.13 -13.57 5.04
CA PHE A 126 3.79 -12.54 4.06
C PHE A 126 4.64 -12.80 2.84
N ASP A 127 4.01 -13.43 1.84
CA ASP A 127 4.77 -14.09 0.80
C ASP A 127 4.93 -13.23 -0.45
N VAL A 128 6.07 -12.57 -0.51
CA VAL A 128 6.49 -11.85 -1.70
C VAL A 128 6.47 -12.74 -2.95
N LEU A 129 6.68 -14.07 -2.83
CA LEU A 129 6.58 -14.96 -4.00
C LEU A 129 5.15 -15.09 -4.51
N GLU A 130 4.16 -15.18 -3.63
CA GLU A 130 2.75 -15.24 -4.03
C GLU A 130 2.39 -13.97 -4.81
N LYS A 131 2.85 -12.80 -4.34
CA LYS A 131 2.60 -11.54 -5.06
C LYS A 131 3.36 -11.41 -6.37
N ILE A 132 4.59 -11.92 -6.46
CA ILE A 132 5.31 -11.99 -7.73
C ILE A 132 4.60 -12.96 -8.68
N ARG A 133 4.06 -14.08 -8.17
CA ARG A 133 3.26 -15.02 -8.95
C ARG A 133 2.01 -14.35 -9.50
N ASP A 134 1.26 -13.63 -8.67
CA ASP A 134 0.08 -12.85 -9.09
C ASP A 134 0.44 -11.90 -10.26
N VAL A 135 1.55 -11.18 -10.17
CA VAL A 135 2.04 -10.32 -11.26
C VAL A 135 2.37 -11.13 -12.51
N ASN A 136 3.04 -12.28 -12.36
CA ASN A 136 3.43 -13.13 -13.47
C ASN A 136 2.25 -13.77 -14.22
N GLU A 137 1.10 -13.97 -13.57
CA GLU A 137 -0.11 -14.49 -14.22
C GLU A 137 -0.68 -13.52 -15.25
N GLU A 138 -0.43 -12.23 -15.09
CA GLU A 138 -0.85 -11.17 -16.02
C GLU A 138 0.15 -10.95 -17.17
N LEU A 139 1.37 -11.51 -17.06
CA LEU A 139 2.47 -11.25 -17.99
C LEU A 139 2.62 -12.36 -19.06
N PRO A 140 2.99 -11.99 -20.30
CA PRO A 140 3.41 -12.96 -21.31
C PRO A 140 4.62 -13.79 -20.82
N ASN A 141 4.71 -15.06 -21.21
CA ASN A 141 5.79 -15.97 -20.78
C ASN A 141 7.22 -15.40 -20.97
N ARG A 142 7.46 -14.61 -22.03
CA ARG A 142 8.78 -14.00 -22.30
C ARG A 142 9.11 -12.80 -21.39
N GLU A 143 8.14 -12.31 -20.65
CA GLU A 143 8.19 -11.10 -19.82
C GLU A 143 8.05 -11.40 -18.33
N LYS A 144 7.80 -12.66 -17.97
CA LYS A 144 7.69 -13.09 -16.57
C LYS A 144 8.98 -12.77 -15.79
N ILE A 145 8.75 -12.38 -14.54
CA ILE A 145 9.74 -12.05 -13.54
C ILE A 145 10.26 -13.35 -12.91
N ARG A 146 11.57 -13.40 -12.70
CA ARG A 146 12.32 -14.51 -12.07
C ARG A 146 12.91 -14.05 -10.76
N VAL A 147 13.05 -14.98 -9.84
CA VAL A 147 13.64 -14.75 -8.53
C VAL A 147 15.03 -15.39 -8.43
N HIS A 148 15.93 -14.77 -7.69
CA HIS A 148 17.31 -15.21 -7.50
C HIS A 148 17.67 -15.18 -6.03
#